data_AF-A0A069CWJ9-F1
#
_entry.id   AF-A0A069CWJ9-F1
#
_cell.length_a   1.000
_cell.length_b   1.000
_cell.length_c   1.000
_cell.angle_alpha   90.00
_cell.angle_beta   90.00
_cell.angle_gamma   90.00
#
_symmetry.space_group_name_H-M   'P 1'
#
loop_
_entity.id
_entity.type
_entity.pdbx_description
1 polymer ?
#
loop_
_entity_poly.entity_id
_entity_poly.type
_entity_poly.pdbx_seq_one_letter_code
_entity_poly.pdbx_strand_id
1 'polypeptide(L)'
;MSKRGRDIIDKKVVLEAAAQEFSNVNKLHPRIYEFAPKDVCVLVEEVQFSPVNKYNVDVKDTMFPTAKWGDIPVRFIRPAGTTASYQ
;
A
#
# COMPACT_ATOMS: atom_id res chain seq x y z
N MET A 1 34.09 32.12 20.11
CA MET A 1 33.39 30.80 20.23
C MET A 1 32.01 31.05 20.83
N SER A 2 30.86 30.54 20.37
CA SER A 2 30.54 29.44 19.45
C SER A 2 29.12 29.72 18.88
N LYS A 3 29.00 30.01 17.57
CA LYS A 3 27.70 30.02 16.86
C LYS A 3 27.27 28.57 16.55
N ARG A 4 27.03 27.75 17.57
CA ARG A 4 26.57 26.35 17.40
C ARG A 4 25.29 26.05 18.18
N GLY A 5 24.28 26.90 18.00
CA GLY A 5 22.95 26.68 18.59
C GLY A 5 21.79 26.95 17.63
N ARG A 6 22.08 27.17 16.34
CA ARG A 6 21.06 27.37 15.32
C ARG A 6 21.13 26.24 14.31
N ASP A 7 19.96 25.70 14.02
CA ASP A 7 19.62 24.85 12.88
C ASP A 7 19.75 23.33 13.05
N ILE A 8 19.23 22.77 14.16
CA ILE A 8 18.31 21.62 13.96
C ILE A 8 16.95 22.25 13.69
N ILE A 9 16.79 22.76 12.46
CA ILE A 9 15.45 23.01 11.93
C ILE A 9 14.83 21.63 11.90
N ASP A 10 13.89 21.35 12.81
CA ASP A 10 12.90 20.30 12.61
C ASP A 10 12.40 20.50 11.19
N LYS A 11 12.89 19.67 10.27
CA LYS A 11 12.70 19.88 8.84
C LYS A 11 11.22 19.64 8.61
N LYS A 12 10.43 20.72 8.60
CA LYS A 12 8.97 20.65 8.51
C LYS A 12 8.64 19.86 7.24
N VAL A 13 8.15 18.63 7.43
CA VAL A 13 7.65 17.81 6.34
C VAL A 13 6.33 18.42 5.92
N VAL A 14 6.29 19.00 4.72
CA VAL A 14 5.07 19.54 4.13
C VAL A 14 4.60 18.52 3.10
N LEU A 15 3.44 17.94 3.34
CA LEU A 15 2.77 17.02 2.43
C LEU A 15 1.72 17.79 1.60
N GLU A 16 1.30 17.20 0.47
CA GLU A 16 0.09 17.69 -0.21
C GLU A 16 -1.14 17.44 0.69
N ALA A 17 -2.23 18.18 0.46
CA ALA A 17 -3.35 18.27 1.39
C ALA A 17 -3.96 16.91 1.75
N ALA A 18 -4.20 16.02 0.77
CA ALA A 18 -4.80 14.71 1.03
C ALA A 18 -3.84 13.79 1.78
N ALA A 19 -2.55 13.77 1.42
CA ALA A 19 -1.52 13.05 2.15
C ALA A 19 -1.34 13.55 3.59
N GLN A 20 -1.46 14.87 3.82
CA GLN A 20 -1.38 15.45 5.16
C GLN A 20 -2.56 15.01 6.02
N GLU A 21 -3.77 15.04 5.47
CA GLU A 21 -4.99 14.58 6.14
C GLU A 21 -4.89 13.09 6.48
N PHE A 22 -4.51 12.26 5.50
CA PHE A 22 -4.30 10.84 5.68
C PHE A 22 -3.27 10.55 6.79
N SER A 23 -2.15 11.27 6.77
CA SER A 23 -1.11 11.15 7.81
C SER A 23 -1.60 11.55 9.19
N ASN A 24 -2.38 12.63 9.30
CA ASN A 24 -2.93 13.10 10.57
C ASN A 24 -3.90 12.08 11.19
N VAL A 25 -4.79 11.49 10.37
CA VAL A 25 -5.73 10.46 10.81
C VAL A 25 -4.98 9.20 11.30
N ASN A 26 -3.95 8.77 10.57
CA ASN A 26 -3.17 7.56 10.89
C ASN A 26 -2.16 7.75 12.04
N LYS A 27 -1.94 8.98 12.53
CA LYS A 27 -1.03 9.26 13.66
C LYS A 27 -1.66 8.85 15.01
N LEU A 28 -2.99 8.84 15.07
CA LEU A 28 -3.77 8.52 16.25
C LEU A 28 -3.58 7.05 16.64
N HIS A 29 -3.71 6.77 17.94
CA HIS A 29 -3.71 5.41 18.45
C HIS A 29 -5.14 4.83 18.41
N PRO A 30 -5.31 3.51 18.22
CA PRO A 30 -4.25 2.53 18.00
C PRO A 30 -3.63 2.60 16.59
N ARG A 31 -2.32 2.40 16.52
CA ARG A 31 -1.54 2.33 15.27
C ARG A 31 -1.49 0.90 14.75
N ILE A 32 -1.17 0.74 13.47
CA ILE A 32 -1.24 -0.56 12.77
C ILE A 32 -0.47 -1.70 13.48
N TYR A 33 0.64 -1.42 14.16
CA TYR A 33 1.44 -2.42 14.88
C TYR A 33 0.91 -2.76 16.28
N GLU A 34 -0.13 -2.07 16.75
CA GLU A 34 -0.76 -2.26 18.06
C GLU A 34 -2.00 -3.17 17.99
N PHE A 35 -2.42 -3.54 16.78
CA PHE A 35 -3.53 -4.47 16.53
C PHE A 35 -3.03 -5.91 16.34
N ALA A 36 -3.94 -6.88 16.52
CA ALA A 36 -3.69 -8.24 16.09
C ALA A 36 -3.64 -8.33 14.55
N PRO A 37 -2.85 -9.23 13.95
CA PRO A 37 -2.66 -9.30 12.49
C PRO A 37 -3.96 -9.39 11.67
N LYS A 38 -4.97 -10.11 12.18
CA LYS A 38 -6.26 -10.26 11.49
C LYS A 38 -7.03 -8.95 11.43
N ASP A 39 -7.04 -8.19 12.52
CA ASP A 39 -7.79 -6.94 12.62
C ASP A 39 -7.14 -5.84 11.77
N VAL A 40 -5.82 -5.88 11.62
CA VAL A 40 -5.07 -5.01 10.69
C VAL A 40 -5.52 -5.21 9.24
N CYS A 41 -5.65 -6.46 8.79
CA CYS A 41 -6.07 -6.72 7.41
C CYS A 41 -7.42 -6.10 7.10
N VAL A 42 -8.39 -6.23 8.01
CA VAL A 42 -9.72 -5.62 7.85
C VAL A 42 -9.63 -4.09 7.76
N LEU A 43 -8.87 -3.45 8.66
CA LEU A 43 -8.68 -2.01 8.64
C LEU A 43 -8.04 -1.52 7.33
N VAL A 44 -7.04 -2.24 6.82
CA VAL A 44 -6.37 -1.90 5.55
C VAL A 44 -7.32 -2.08 4.37
N GLU A 45 -8.14 -3.14 4.38
CA GLU A 45 -9.16 -3.38 3.36
C GLU A 45 -10.18 -2.24 3.29
N GLU A 46 -10.67 -1.75 4.45
CA GLU A 46 -11.62 -0.64 4.53
C GLU A 46 -11.07 0.65 3.91
N VAL A 47 -9.83 1.02 4.25
CA VAL A 47 -9.18 2.22 3.71
C VAL A 47 -9.00 2.14 2.19
N GLN A 48 -8.74 0.95 1.65
CA GLN A 48 -8.54 0.71 0.22
C GLN A 48 -9.83 0.46 -0.55
N PHE A 49 -11.00 0.45 0.11
CA PHE A 49 -12.28 0.17 -0.52
C PHE A 49 -12.90 1.38 -1.24
N SER A 50 -12.36 2.57 -1.04
CA SER A 50 -12.86 3.79 -1.67
C SER A 50 -12.86 3.66 -3.21
N PRO A 51 -13.90 4.16 -3.90
CA PRO A 51 -13.95 4.13 -5.36
C PRO A 51 -12.75 4.86 -5.97
N VAL A 52 -12.01 4.16 -6.82
CA VAL A 52 -10.92 4.72 -7.63
C VAL A 52 -11.15 4.36 -9.09
N ASN A 53 -10.72 5.24 -9.99
CA ASN A 53 -10.76 4.91 -11.41
C ASN A 53 -9.84 3.71 -11.68
N LYS A 54 -10.38 2.65 -12.27
CA LYS A 54 -9.64 1.44 -12.65
C LYS A 54 -9.74 1.28 -14.16
N TYR A 55 -8.60 1.24 -14.84
CA TYR A 55 -8.56 0.94 -16.26
C TYR A 55 -8.99 -0.50 -16.52
N ASN A 56 -9.56 -0.74 -17.71
CA ASN A 56 -10.01 -2.07 -18.09
C ASN A 56 -8.81 -3.04 -18.24
N VAL A 57 -8.90 -4.18 -17.56
CA VAL A 57 -7.86 -5.20 -17.53
C VAL A 57 -8.48 -6.58 -17.59
N ASP A 58 -7.79 -7.53 -18.21
CA ASP A 58 -8.11 -8.94 -18.04
C ASP A 58 -7.42 -9.45 -16.78
N VAL A 59 -8.16 -10.19 -15.96
CA VAL A 59 -7.68 -10.76 -14.70
C VAL A 59 -7.79 -12.28 -14.75
N LYS A 60 -6.72 -12.97 -14.37
CA LYS A 60 -6.72 -14.43 -14.21
C LYS A 60 -6.07 -14.81 -12.88
N ASP A 61 -6.84 -15.45 -12.02
CA ASP A 61 -6.35 -16.03 -10.76
C ASP A 61 -5.99 -17.50 -10.98
N THR A 62 -4.84 -17.93 -10.48
CA THR A 62 -4.37 -19.32 -10.59
C THR A 62 -3.47 -19.71 -9.42
N MET A 63 -3.38 -21.00 -9.15
CA MET A 63 -2.28 -21.55 -8.35
C MET A 63 -1.05 -21.65 -9.25
N PHE A 64 0.10 -21.17 -8.78
CA PHE A 64 1.38 -21.19 -9.49
C PHE A 64 2.39 -22.04 -8.73
N PRO A 65 2.95 -23.09 -9.35
CA PRO A 65 3.93 -23.95 -8.69
C PRO A 65 5.29 -23.25 -8.62
N THR A 66 5.81 -23.09 -7.41
CA THR A 66 7.09 -22.40 -7.17
C THR A 66 8.26 -23.35 -6.89
N ALA A 67 8.01 -24.66 -6.98
CA ALA A 67 8.88 -25.77 -6.58
C ALA A 67 9.26 -25.74 -5.08
N LYS A 68 9.95 -24.69 -4.62
CA LYS A 68 10.47 -24.57 -3.25
C LYS A 68 9.39 -24.30 -2.19
N TRP A 69 8.34 -23.56 -2.54
CA TRP A 69 7.31 -23.13 -1.59
C TRP A 69 5.92 -23.71 -1.88
N GLY A 70 5.86 -24.72 -2.77
CA GLY A 70 4.61 -25.31 -3.22
C GLY A 70 3.84 -24.41 -4.18
N ASP A 71 2.53 -24.64 -4.25
CA ASP A 71 1.61 -23.86 -5.07
C ASP A 71 1.17 -22.60 -4.33
N ILE A 72 1.34 -21.43 -4.95
CA ILE A 72 0.93 -20.15 -4.38
C ILE A 72 -0.19 -19.50 -5.22
N PRO A 73 -1.14 -18.80 -4.60
CA PRO A 73 -2.15 -18.04 -5.34
C PRO A 73 -1.50 -16.83 -6.03
N VAL A 74 -1.71 -16.72 -7.35
CA VAL A 74 -1.21 -15.61 -8.18
C VAL A 74 -2.36 -15.01 -8.99
N ARG A 75 -2.36 -13.68 -9.10
CA ARG A 75 -3.25 -12.91 -9.97
C ARG A 75 -2.46 -12.32 -11.13
N PHE A 76 -2.72 -12.77 -12.34
CA PHE A 76 -2.23 -12.16 -13.57
C PHE A 76 -3.16 -11.02 -13.98
N ILE A 77 -2.59 -9.84 -14.23
CA ILE A 77 -3.32 -8.64 -14.68
C ILE A 77 -2.67 -8.16 -15.97
N ARG A 78 -3.47 -7.97 -17.02
CA ARG A 78 -3.00 -7.41 -18.31
C ARG A 78 -3.98 -6.36 -18.83
N PRO A 79 -3.53 -5.36 -19.61
CA PRO A 79 -4.46 -4.49 -20.31
C PRO A 79 -5.44 -5.31 -21.16
N ALA A 80 -6.72 -4.94 -21.10
CA ALA A 80 -7.77 -5.69 -21.79
C ALA A 80 -7.50 -5.75 -23.31
N GLY A 81 -7.74 -6.91 -23.92
CA GLY A 81 -7.61 -7.12 -25.36
C GLY A 81 -6.18 -7.36 -25.86
N THR A 82 -5.20 -7.54 -24.97
CA THR A 82 -3.82 -7.92 -25.35
C THR A 82 -3.68 -9.45 -25.51
N THR A 83 -3.04 -9.90 -26.59
CA THR A 83 -2.94 -11.33 -26.99
C THR A 83 -1.63 -12.02 -26.62
N ALA A 84 -0.80 -11.45 -25.73
CA ALA A 84 0.45 -12.09 -25.33
C ALA A 84 0.19 -13.46 -24.68
N SER A 85 0.87 -14.50 -25.17
CA SER A 85 0.84 -15.86 -24.63
C SER A 85 1.69 -15.96 -23.37
N TYR A 86 1.18 -16.63 -22.33
CA TYR A 86 1.94 -16.97 -21.13
C TYR A 86 3.02 -18.01 -21.50
N GLN A 87 4.30 -17.70 -21.27
CA GLN A 87 5.38 -18.69 -21.23
C GLN A 87 5.59 -19.19 -19.80
#